data_AF-A0A1I4RFQ8-F1
#
_entry.id   AF-A0A1I4RFQ8-F1
#
_cell.length_a   1.000
_cell.length_b   1.000
_cell.length_c   1.000
_cell.angle_alpha   90.00
_cell.angle_beta   90.00
_cell.angle_gamma   90.00
#
_symmetry.space_group_name_H-M   'P 1'
#
loop_
_entity.id
_entity.type
_entity.pdbx_description
1 polymer ?
#
loop_
_entity_poly.entity_id
_entity_poly.type
_entity_poly.pdbx_seq_one_letter_code
_entity_poly.pdbx_strand_id
1 'polypeptide(L)'
;MKIVLAVLLWLAIISMPVSAMNMYDDPRMILSFLDKSLPPELDILRVTTDIASDNELVFQVKTKGERESGQEQDYLLLHIVHEKHYVLLISVNKERENKVALYEDSLHPKSGENLRLPQTFKLSPLPMGFSAKHIPQGAEFNLPLDWLNFGARLGFDAYTVQARIDGNSLEISKIYDQARKGRQGNKLISTITLLNKICSPQR
;
A
#
# COMPACT_ATOMS: atom_id res chain seq x y z
N MET A 1 -31.35 16.62 -47.69
CA MET A 1 -29.98 16.16 -47.35
C MET A 1 -29.30 16.91 -46.20
N LYS A 2 -29.70 18.15 -45.84
CA LYS A 2 -29.08 18.90 -44.72
C LYS A 2 -29.58 18.51 -43.32
N ILE A 3 -30.82 18.03 -43.19
CA ILE A 3 -31.43 17.69 -41.89
C ILE A 3 -30.90 16.35 -41.34
N VAL A 4 -30.70 15.35 -42.21
CA VAL A 4 -30.14 14.04 -41.82
C VAL A 4 -28.72 14.16 -41.29
N LEU A 5 -27.92 15.09 -41.84
CA LEU A 5 -26.56 15.36 -41.39
C LEU A 5 -26.52 16.05 -40.01
N ALA A 6 -27.51 16.89 -39.71
CA ALA A 6 -27.62 17.56 -38.41
C ALA A 6 -28.01 16.58 -37.28
N VAL A 7 -28.86 15.58 -37.57
CA VAL A 7 -29.26 14.56 -36.57
C VAL A 7 -28.11 13.62 -36.23
N LEU A 8 -27.28 13.24 -37.21
CA LEU A 8 -26.08 12.42 -37.00
C LEU A 8 -25.01 13.14 -36.16
N LEU A 9 -24.89 14.46 -36.27
CA LEU A 9 -23.95 15.24 -35.46
C LEU A 9 -24.37 15.34 -33.98
N TRP A 10 -25.68 15.33 -33.69
CA TRP A 10 -26.19 15.37 -32.31
C TRP A 10 -26.06 14.02 -31.58
N LEU A 11 -26.13 12.90 -32.30
CA LEU A 11 -25.99 11.56 -31.71
C LEU A 11 -24.55 11.25 -31.25
N ALA A 12 -23.54 11.95 -31.78
CA ALA A 12 -22.14 11.75 -31.42
C ALA A 12 -21.72 12.45 -30.10
N ILE A 13 -22.56 13.31 -29.53
CA ILE A 13 -22.21 14.11 -28.34
C ILE A 13 -22.53 13.37 -27.02
N ILE A 14 -23.26 12.25 -27.08
CA ILE A 14 -23.76 11.56 -25.87
C ILE A 14 -22.89 10.36 -25.46
N SER A 15 -21.93 9.95 -26.28
CA SER A 15 -20.97 8.90 -25.91
C SER A 15 -19.73 9.51 -25.26
N MET A 16 -19.89 10.25 -24.16
CA MET A 16 -18.76 10.41 -23.25
C MET A 16 -18.44 9.03 -22.70
N PRO A 17 -17.17 8.56 -22.76
CA PRO A 17 -16.82 7.31 -22.15
C PRO A 17 -17.13 7.45 -20.66
N VAL A 18 -18.16 6.75 -20.20
CA VAL A 18 -18.26 6.41 -18.79
C VAL A 18 -17.00 5.60 -18.56
N SER A 19 -16.00 6.19 -17.90
CA SER A 19 -14.85 5.43 -17.41
C SER A 19 -15.44 4.36 -16.52
N ALA A 20 -15.58 3.15 -17.07
CA ALA A 20 -15.89 1.96 -16.29
C ALA A 20 -14.82 1.93 -15.20
N MET A 21 -15.26 2.10 -13.96
CA MET A 21 -14.38 2.12 -12.81
C MET A 21 -13.61 0.80 -12.85
N ASN A 22 -12.30 0.88 -13.03
CA ASN A 22 -11.50 -0.31 -13.25
C ASN A 22 -11.62 -1.15 -11.97
N MET A 23 -11.97 -2.44 -12.07
CA MET A 23 -12.06 -3.33 -10.89
C MET A 23 -10.73 -3.34 -10.08
N TYR A 24 -9.64 -2.90 -10.72
CA TYR A 24 -8.29 -2.76 -10.17
C TYR A 24 -8.04 -1.46 -9.38
N ASP A 25 -9.02 -0.55 -9.29
CA ASP A 25 -8.99 0.70 -8.48
C ASP A 25 -9.67 0.55 -7.11
N ASP A 26 -10.00 -0.69 -6.72
CA ASP A 26 -10.56 -0.99 -5.40
C ASP A 26 -9.45 -1.00 -4.33
N PRO A 27 -9.42 -0.03 -3.40
CA PRO A 27 -8.42 0.00 -2.34
C PRO A 27 -8.56 -1.15 -1.34
N ARG A 28 -9.68 -1.89 -1.35
CA ARG A 28 -9.89 -3.06 -0.47
C ARG A 28 -9.02 -4.25 -0.86
N MET A 29 -8.60 -4.34 -2.12
CA MET A 29 -7.76 -5.44 -2.58
C MET A 29 -6.81 -5.01 -3.69
N ILE A 30 -5.52 -5.16 -3.41
CA ILE A 30 -4.43 -5.00 -4.37
C ILE A 30 -3.81 -6.37 -4.61
N LEU A 31 -3.59 -6.74 -5.87
CA LEU A 31 -2.91 -7.99 -6.22
C LEU A 31 -1.51 -7.67 -6.75
N SER A 32 -0.50 -8.40 -6.27
CA SER A 32 0.86 -8.29 -6.80
C SER A 32 0.99 -8.97 -8.16
N PHE A 33 2.06 -8.61 -8.86
CA PHE A 33 2.46 -9.30 -10.07
C PHE A 33 3.35 -10.49 -9.70
N LEU A 34 2.78 -11.70 -9.75
CA LEU A 34 3.44 -12.94 -9.34
C LEU A 34 4.81 -13.10 -10.03
N ASP A 35 5.88 -12.95 -9.25
CA ASP A 35 7.25 -13.10 -9.74
C ASP A 35 7.77 -14.49 -9.37
N LYS A 36 7.66 -15.42 -10.31
CA LYS A 36 8.08 -16.82 -10.10
C LYS A 36 9.58 -16.98 -9.84
N SER A 37 10.38 -15.94 -10.04
CA SER A 37 11.82 -15.97 -9.74
C SER A 37 12.13 -15.68 -8.27
N LEU A 38 11.18 -15.11 -7.52
CA LEU A 38 11.36 -14.82 -6.10
C LEU A 38 11.06 -16.05 -5.23
N PRO A 39 11.77 -16.19 -4.09
CA PRO A 39 11.35 -17.10 -3.03
C PRO A 39 9.90 -16.81 -2.61
N PRO A 40 9.06 -17.84 -2.33
CA PRO A 40 7.65 -17.66 -2.02
C PRO A 40 7.36 -16.67 -0.88
N GLU A 41 8.21 -16.61 0.14
CA GLU A 41 8.09 -15.71 1.27
C GLU A 41 8.38 -14.23 0.91
N LEU A 42 9.03 -13.97 -0.23
CA LEU A 42 9.34 -12.63 -0.73
C LEU A 42 8.40 -12.20 -1.88
N ASP A 43 7.57 -13.11 -2.39
CA ASP A 43 6.60 -12.87 -3.47
C ASP A 43 5.26 -12.49 -2.84
N ILE A 44 4.85 -11.22 -2.96
CA ILE A 44 3.55 -10.77 -2.43
C ILE A 44 2.46 -11.36 -3.30
N LEU A 45 1.39 -11.88 -2.70
CA LEU A 45 0.19 -12.30 -3.43
C LEU A 45 -0.80 -11.16 -3.52
N ARG A 46 -1.10 -10.54 -2.37
CA ARG A 46 -2.12 -9.51 -2.26
C ARG A 46 -1.94 -8.66 -1.01
N VAL A 47 -2.55 -7.48 -1.06
CA VAL A 47 -2.81 -6.64 0.09
C VAL A 47 -4.31 -6.45 0.18
N THR A 48 -4.90 -6.75 1.32
CA THR A 48 -6.29 -6.39 1.60
C THR A 48 -6.36 -5.29 2.63
N THR A 49 -7.33 -4.39 2.47
CA THR A 49 -7.55 -3.27 3.38
C THR A 49 -8.98 -3.31 3.88
N ASP A 50 -9.15 -3.18 5.19
CA ASP A 50 -10.46 -3.16 5.84
C ASP A 50 -10.46 -2.19 7.03
N ILE A 51 -11.64 -1.94 7.60
CA ILE A 51 -11.79 -1.21 8.86
C ILE A 51 -12.32 -2.18 9.90
N ALA A 52 -11.52 -2.41 10.94
CA ALA A 52 -11.90 -3.24 12.07
C ALA A 52 -12.88 -2.51 13.00
N SER A 53 -13.60 -3.28 13.82
CA SER A 53 -14.67 -2.78 14.71
C SER A 53 -14.18 -1.86 15.84
N ASP A 54 -12.87 -1.82 16.06
CA ASP A 54 -12.16 -0.96 17.01
C ASP A 54 -11.70 0.38 16.40
N ASN A 55 -12.20 0.72 15.20
CA ASN A 55 -11.81 1.91 14.44
C ASN A 55 -10.33 1.90 14.02
N GLU A 56 -9.81 0.73 13.67
CA GLU A 56 -8.50 0.58 13.04
C GLU A 56 -8.62 0.33 11.53
N LEU A 57 -7.80 1.01 10.75
CA LEU A 57 -7.52 0.67 9.36
C LEU A 57 -6.52 -0.49 9.34
N VAL A 58 -6.95 -1.62 8.80
CA VAL A 58 -6.19 -2.88 8.80
C VAL A 58 -5.69 -3.18 7.40
N PHE A 59 -4.39 -3.45 7.28
CA PHE A 59 -3.75 -3.89 6.05
C PHE A 59 -3.20 -5.30 6.24
N GLN A 60 -3.72 -6.27 5.51
CA GLN A 60 -3.16 -7.62 5.48
C GLN A 60 -2.35 -7.82 4.21
N VAL A 61 -1.04 -7.99 4.37
CA VAL A 61 -0.10 -8.31 3.28
C VAL A 61 0.12 -9.82 3.29
N LYS A 62 -0.31 -10.50 2.23
CA LYS A 62 -0.13 -11.94 2.06
C LYS A 62 1.00 -12.22 1.09
N THR A 63 1.89 -13.13 1.45
CA THR A 63 2.98 -13.67 0.62
C THR A 63 2.62 -15.08 0.13
N LYS A 64 3.36 -15.58 -0.85
CA LYS A 64 3.11 -16.91 -1.45
C LYS A 64 3.54 -18.06 -0.54
N GLY A 65 4.52 -17.81 0.31
CA GLY A 65 4.99 -18.74 1.32
C GLY A 65 5.33 -18.04 2.62
N GLU A 66 5.97 -18.78 3.51
CA GLU A 66 6.26 -18.38 4.87
C GLU A 66 7.71 -18.74 5.19
N ARG A 67 8.39 -17.85 5.91
CA ARG A 67 9.76 -18.08 6.37
C ARG A 67 9.75 -18.24 7.88
N GLU A 68 10.02 -19.47 8.30
CA GLU A 68 10.04 -19.83 9.72
C GLU A 68 11.38 -19.49 10.38
N SER A 69 12.48 -19.40 9.62
CA SER A 69 13.82 -19.14 10.17
C SER A 69 14.74 -18.44 9.17
N GLY A 70 15.85 -17.87 9.65
CA GLY A 70 16.87 -17.22 8.82
C GLY A 70 17.47 -15.95 9.42
N GLN A 71 18.65 -15.55 8.95
CA GLN A 71 19.33 -14.34 9.42
C GLN A 71 19.22 -13.15 8.45
N GLU A 72 18.54 -13.33 7.33
CA GLU A 72 18.36 -12.26 6.34
C GLU A 72 17.63 -11.07 6.97
N GLN A 73 18.05 -9.86 6.60
CA GLN A 73 17.42 -8.61 7.02
C GLN A 73 16.31 -8.24 6.03
N ASP A 74 15.42 -9.21 5.80
CA ASP A 74 14.28 -9.05 4.91
C ASP A 74 13.03 -8.70 5.71
N TYR A 75 12.25 -7.78 5.18
CA TYR A 75 11.08 -7.21 5.86
C TYR A 75 9.88 -7.16 4.91
N LEU A 76 8.70 -7.41 5.48
CA LEU A 76 7.45 -6.92 4.92
C LEU A 76 7.29 -5.47 5.34
N LEU A 77 7.03 -4.62 4.36
CA LEU A 77 7.02 -3.17 4.50
C LEU A 77 5.70 -2.63 4.00
N LEU A 78 4.94 -1.96 4.87
CA LEU A 78 3.79 -1.16 4.49
C LEU A 78 4.24 0.30 4.34
N HIS A 79 4.11 0.83 3.14
CA HIS A 79 4.40 2.23 2.82
C HIS A 79 3.10 2.99 2.72
N ILE A 80 3.00 4.10 3.46
CA ILE A 80 1.83 4.96 3.51
C ILE A 80 2.26 6.36 3.15
N VAL A 81 1.51 6.99 2.26
CA VAL A 81 1.70 8.38 1.88
C VAL A 81 0.52 9.17 2.40
N HIS A 82 0.77 10.00 3.42
CA HIS A 82 -0.24 10.79 4.11
C HIS A 82 0.42 12.04 4.71
N GLU A 83 0.48 13.16 3.98
CA GLU A 83 1.22 14.39 4.37
C GLU A 83 2.76 14.23 4.51
N LYS A 84 3.24 13.01 4.78
CA LYS A 84 4.62 12.52 4.73
C LYS A 84 4.63 11.12 4.12
N HIS A 85 5.83 10.58 3.91
CA HIS A 85 6.00 9.14 3.73
C HIS A 85 6.14 8.49 5.11
N TYR A 86 5.39 7.43 5.35
CA TYR A 86 5.46 6.60 6.54
C TYR A 86 5.72 5.15 6.16
N VAL A 87 6.53 4.48 6.95
CA VAL A 87 6.92 3.10 6.73
C VAL A 87 6.76 2.33 8.03
N LEU A 88 5.98 1.26 7.96
CA LEU A 88 5.86 0.24 8.98
C LEU A 88 6.52 -1.03 8.46
N LEU A 89 7.27 -1.70 9.32
CA LEU A 89 7.99 -2.91 8.94
C LEU A 89 7.89 -3.99 9.99
N ILE A 90 7.87 -5.22 9.50
CA ILE A 90 7.96 -6.44 10.29
C ILE A 90 8.91 -7.38 9.56
N SER A 91 9.73 -8.10 10.34
CA SER A 91 10.67 -9.08 9.79
C SER A 91 9.91 -10.13 8.96
N VAL A 92 10.46 -10.60 7.84
CA VAL A 92 9.90 -11.76 7.13
C VAL A 92 10.10 -13.04 7.96
N ASN A 93 11.18 -13.10 8.75
CA ASN A 93 11.41 -14.19 9.70
C ASN A 93 10.63 -13.96 11.01
N LYS A 94 9.75 -14.92 11.35
CA LYS A 94 8.89 -14.91 12.54
C LYS A 94 9.61 -15.07 13.88
N GLU A 95 10.78 -15.70 13.89
CA GLU A 95 11.57 -15.89 15.12
C GLU A 95 12.21 -14.60 15.64
N ARG A 96 12.28 -13.55 14.82
CA ARG A 96 12.76 -12.24 15.26
C ARG A 96 11.66 -11.50 16.03
N GLU A 97 12.08 -10.81 17.08
CA GLU A 97 11.20 -10.00 17.92
C GLU A 97 10.43 -8.98 17.07
N ASN A 98 9.09 -8.97 17.21
CA ASN A 98 8.19 -8.07 16.49
C ASN A 98 8.17 -6.70 17.17
N LYS A 99 9.23 -5.92 16.99
CA LYS A 99 9.22 -4.50 17.32
C LYS A 99 8.68 -3.72 16.14
N VAL A 100 7.42 -3.31 16.27
CA VAL A 100 6.80 -2.37 15.33
C VAL A 100 7.53 -1.04 15.47
N ALA A 101 8.06 -0.55 14.36
CA ALA A 101 8.68 0.76 14.30
C ALA A 101 8.09 1.53 13.12
N LEU A 102 7.74 2.79 13.38
CA LEU A 102 7.29 3.73 12.38
C LEU A 102 8.49 4.59 11.95
N TYR A 103 8.77 4.61 10.66
CA TYR A 103 9.76 5.51 10.10
C TYR A 103 9.09 6.51 9.16
N GLU A 104 9.61 7.72 9.09
CA GLU A 104 9.08 8.78 8.25
C GLU A 104 10.14 9.43 7.36
N ASP A 105 9.66 9.99 6.25
CA ASP A 105 10.43 10.88 5.37
C ASP A 105 9.51 11.98 4.83
N SER A 106 10.09 13.13 4.46
CA SER A 106 9.34 14.28 3.97
C SER A 106 8.83 14.04 2.54
N LEU A 107 7.59 14.44 2.25
CA LEU A 107 7.06 14.50 0.89
C LEU A 107 7.81 15.57 0.07
N HIS A 108 8.84 15.18 -0.68
CA HIS A 108 9.46 16.07 -1.65
C HIS A 108 8.64 16.11 -2.95
N PRO A 109 8.54 17.26 -3.65
CA PRO A 109 7.84 17.34 -4.93
C PRO A 109 8.43 16.45 -6.04
N LYS A 110 9.65 15.91 -5.84
CA LYS A 110 10.33 14.96 -6.73
C LYS A 110 10.27 13.50 -6.26
N SER A 111 9.92 13.25 -4.99
CA SER A 111 9.69 11.90 -4.47
C SER A 111 8.27 11.53 -4.86
N GLY A 112 8.17 10.75 -5.94
CA GLY A 112 6.88 10.22 -6.38
C GLY A 112 6.28 9.28 -5.33
N GLU A 113 5.09 8.75 -5.63
CA GLU A 113 4.35 7.83 -4.75
C GLU A 113 4.99 6.44 -4.59
N ASN A 114 6.14 6.20 -5.22
CA ASN A 114 6.88 4.94 -5.21
C ASN A 114 8.19 5.09 -4.44
N LEU A 115 8.56 4.04 -3.71
CA LEU A 115 9.90 3.94 -3.12
C LEU A 115 10.95 3.91 -4.25
N ARG A 116 12.04 4.67 -4.08
CA ARG A 116 13.17 4.74 -5.02
C ARG A 116 14.46 4.43 -4.26
N LEU A 117 15.28 3.53 -4.77
CA LEU A 117 16.52 3.11 -4.10
C LEU A 117 17.71 4.03 -4.46
N PRO A 118 18.66 4.24 -3.53
CA PRO A 118 18.54 3.94 -2.09
C PRO A 118 17.59 4.92 -1.40
N GLN A 119 16.85 4.43 -0.39
CA GLN A 119 15.96 5.28 0.41
C GLN A 119 16.25 5.13 1.90
N THR A 120 16.33 6.27 2.58
CA THR A 120 16.53 6.32 4.03
C THR A 120 15.35 7.00 4.69
N PHE A 121 14.84 6.40 5.76
CA PHE A 121 13.81 6.97 6.61
C PHE A 121 14.34 7.21 8.02
N LYS A 122 13.74 8.16 8.73
CA LYS A 122 14.07 8.45 10.13
C LYS A 122 13.01 7.87 11.04
N LEU A 123 13.42 7.35 12.19
CA LEU A 123 12.50 6.84 13.20
C LEU A 123 11.56 7.96 13.63
N SER A 124 10.26 7.65 13.62
CA SER A 124 9.19 8.52 14.09
C SER A 124 8.62 7.97 15.40
N PRO A 125 8.15 8.81 16.34
CA PRO A 125 7.41 8.34 17.49
C PRO A 125 6.22 7.49 17.03
N LEU A 126 6.12 6.26 17.51
CA LEU A 126 5.01 5.36 17.17
C LEU A 126 3.74 5.86 17.88
N PRO A 127 2.71 6.32 17.15
CA PRO A 127 1.46 6.71 17.79
C PRO A 127 0.78 5.50 18.45
N MET A 128 -0.01 5.74 19.48
CA MET A 128 -0.79 4.70 20.14
C MET A 128 -1.71 4.00 19.13
N GLY A 129 -1.87 2.68 19.22
CA GLY A 129 -2.74 1.90 18.31
C GLY A 129 -2.05 1.41 17.03
N PHE A 130 -0.88 1.94 16.66
CA PHE A 130 -0.11 1.33 15.58
C PHE A 130 0.42 -0.03 16.00
N SER A 131 0.17 -1.04 15.18
CA SER A 131 0.71 -2.38 15.40
C SER A 131 1.01 -3.11 14.10
N ALA A 132 1.88 -4.11 14.19
CA ALA A 132 2.12 -5.07 13.14
C ALA A 132 2.32 -6.44 13.77
N LYS A 133 1.73 -7.47 13.18
CA LYS A 133 1.86 -8.84 13.63
C LYS A 133 1.95 -9.80 12.47
N HIS A 134 2.59 -10.92 12.70
CA HIS A 134 2.58 -12.01 11.74
C HIS A 134 1.19 -12.65 11.67
N ILE A 135 0.79 -13.00 10.45
CA ILE A 135 -0.34 -13.89 10.17
C ILE A 135 0.19 -15.07 9.35
N PRO A 136 -0.59 -16.14 9.12
CA PRO A 136 -0.16 -17.19 8.19
C PRO A 136 0.18 -16.59 6.84
N GLN A 137 1.37 -16.88 6.31
CA GLN A 137 1.86 -16.39 5.01
C GLN A 137 1.78 -14.86 4.88
N GLY A 138 2.31 -14.12 5.86
CA GLY A 138 2.47 -12.68 5.75
C GLY A 138 2.32 -11.92 7.06
N ALA A 139 1.79 -10.70 6.97
CA ALA A 139 1.63 -9.80 8.10
C ALA A 139 0.33 -8.99 8.04
N GLU A 140 -0.13 -8.56 9.20
CA GLU A 140 -1.20 -7.59 9.39
C GLU A 140 -0.60 -6.34 10.03
N PHE A 141 -0.96 -5.17 9.50
CA PHE A 141 -0.59 -3.85 10.03
C PHE A 141 -1.87 -3.10 10.38
N ASN A 142 -1.91 -2.51 11.56
CA ASN A 142 -3.05 -1.74 12.03
C ASN A 142 -2.64 -0.29 12.26
N LEU A 143 -3.53 0.60 11.86
CA LEU A 143 -3.41 2.03 12.09
C LEU A 143 -4.72 2.57 12.66
N PRO A 144 -4.67 3.39 13.71
CA PRO A 144 -5.88 3.94 14.27
C PRO A 144 -6.43 5.03 13.34
N LEU A 145 -7.75 5.08 13.16
CA LEU A 145 -8.39 6.07 12.27
C LEU A 145 -8.26 7.50 12.77
N ASP A 146 -8.01 7.71 14.06
CA ASP A 146 -7.82 9.04 14.67
C ASP A 146 -6.49 9.71 14.27
N TRP A 147 -5.51 8.93 13.82
CA TRP A 147 -4.26 9.42 13.26
C TRP A 147 -4.44 10.06 11.87
N LEU A 148 -5.54 9.75 11.18
CA LEU A 148 -5.77 10.21 9.82
C LEU A 148 -6.30 11.64 9.76
N ASN A 149 -5.62 12.49 9.00
CA ASN A 149 -6.18 13.75 8.53
C ASN A 149 -7.19 13.49 7.40
N PHE A 150 -8.48 13.53 7.73
CA PHE A 150 -9.55 13.32 6.75
C PHE A 150 -9.58 14.35 5.61
N GLY A 151 -9.02 15.54 5.83
CA GLY A 151 -8.88 16.59 4.80
C GLY A 151 -7.71 16.35 3.83
N ALA A 152 -6.80 15.43 4.14
CA ALA A 152 -5.64 15.14 3.32
C ALA A 152 -5.92 14.01 2.29
N ARG A 153 -4.86 13.65 1.57
CA ARG A 153 -4.84 12.47 0.70
C ARG A 153 -4.13 11.32 1.39
N LEU A 154 -4.55 10.11 1.06
CA LEU A 154 -3.93 8.88 1.51
C LEU A 154 -3.66 7.96 0.32
N GLY A 155 -2.49 7.34 0.33
CA GLY A 155 -2.11 6.27 -0.57
C GLY A 155 -1.27 5.25 0.19
N PHE A 156 -1.27 4.02 -0.29
CA PHE A 156 -0.49 2.96 0.34
C PHE A 156 -0.09 1.88 -0.67
N ASP A 157 1.01 1.21 -0.34
CA ASP A 157 1.53 0.07 -1.07
C ASP A 157 2.30 -0.85 -0.12
N ALA A 158 2.50 -2.10 -0.51
CA ALA A 158 3.28 -3.06 0.27
C ALA A 158 4.46 -3.58 -0.53
N TYR A 159 5.56 -3.82 0.17
CA TYR A 159 6.81 -4.26 -0.41
C TYR A 159 7.42 -5.39 0.43
N THR A 160 8.16 -6.26 -0.23
CA THR A 160 9.17 -7.10 0.40
C THR A 160 10.52 -6.47 0.10
N VAL A 161 11.30 -6.21 1.14
CA VAL A 161 12.56 -5.46 1.02
C VAL A 161 13.67 -6.10 1.80
N GLN A 162 14.90 -5.84 1.39
CA GLN A 162 16.05 -5.92 2.27
C GLN A 162 16.32 -4.54 2.83
N ALA A 163 16.46 -4.43 4.15
CA ALA A 163 16.71 -3.16 4.80
C ALA A 163 17.65 -3.29 6.00
N ARG A 164 18.41 -2.23 6.26
CA ARG A 164 19.30 -2.12 7.41
C ARG A 164 18.72 -1.09 8.38
N ILE A 165 18.61 -1.47 9.65
CA ILE A 165 18.25 -0.56 10.74
C ILE A 165 19.55 -0.16 11.44
N ASP A 166 19.87 1.13 11.43
CA ASP A 166 21.03 1.71 12.11
C ASP A 166 20.60 2.85 13.02
N GLY A 167 20.58 2.59 14.33
CA GLY A 167 20.06 3.50 15.35
C GLY A 167 18.62 3.94 15.04
N ASN A 168 18.47 5.24 14.74
CA ASN A 168 17.18 5.86 14.41
C ASN A 168 16.94 5.98 12.89
N SER A 169 17.61 5.19 12.08
CA SER A 169 17.49 5.23 10.63
C SER A 169 17.19 3.85 10.03
N LEU A 170 16.37 3.86 8.99
CA LEU A 170 16.05 2.70 8.16
C LEU A 170 16.58 2.96 6.76
N GLU A 171 17.46 2.11 6.28
CA GLU A 171 17.99 2.15 4.92
C GLU A 171 17.44 0.96 4.11
N ILE A 172 16.67 1.24 3.07
CA ILE A 172 16.21 0.21 2.13
C ILE A 172 17.30 0.01 1.08
N SER A 173 17.91 -1.18 1.08
CA SER A 173 18.99 -1.53 0.14
C SER A 173 18.46 -2.22 -1.11
N LYS A 174 17.36 -2.97 -1.00
CA LYS A 174 16.76 -3.72 -2.10
C LYS A 174 15.26 -3.84 -1.96
N ILE A 175 14.53 -3.72 -3.08
CA ILE A 175 13.11 -4.07 -3.18
C ILE A 175 13.05 -5.39 -3.95
N TYR A 176 12.47 -6.42 -3.35
CA TYR A 176 12.23 -7.70 -4.00
C TYR A 176 10.92 -7.66 -4.81
N ASP A 177 9.82 -7.31 -4.13
CA ASP A 177 8.50 -7.20 -4.75
C ASP A 177 7.71 -5.96 -4.28
N GLN A 178 6.69 -5.61 -5.06
CA GLN A 178 5.74 -4.52 -4.82
C GLN A 178 4.32 -4.95 -5.20
N ALA A 179 3.37 -4.82 -4.29
CA ALA A 179 1.99 -5.26 -4.51
C ALA A 179 1.30 -4.59 -5.72
N ARG A 180 1.67 -3.37 -6.11
CA ARG A 180 1.16 -2.72 -7.34
C ARG A 180 2.14 -2.73 -8.53
N LYS A 181 3.15 -3.59 -8.55
CA LYS A 181 4.16 -3.64 -9.62
C LYS A 181 3.50 -3.65 -11.00
N GLY A 182 3.89 -2.71 -11.85
CA GLY A 182 3.38 -2.59 -13.23
C GLY A 182 2.02 -1.89 -13.40
N ARG A 183 1.33 -1.49 -12.32
CA ARG A 183 0.05 -0.76 -12.42
C ARG A 183 0.27 0.75 -12.57
N GLN A 184 -0.35 1.34 -13.60
CA GLN A 184 -0.37 2.79 -13.84
C GLN A 184 -1.66 3.37 -13.22
N GLY A 185 -1.53 4.33 -12.30
CA GLY A 185 -2.67 4.98 -11.64
C GLY A 185 -2.22 5.92 -10.51
N ASN A 186 -3.06 6.91 -10.18
CA ASN A 186 -2.80 7.83 -9.07
C ASN A 186 -2.99 7.06 -7.75
N LYS A 187 -1.92 6.87 -6.96
CA LYS A 187 -1.99 6.10 -5.71
C LYS A 187 -2.61 6.89 -4.57
N LEU A 188 -2.61 8.21 -4.69
CA LEU A 188 -3.21 9.11 -3.72
C LEU A 188 -4.67 9.40 -4.05
N ILE A 189 -5.58 9.10 -3.12
CA ILE A 189 -6.97 9.56 -3.15
C ILE A 189 -7.29 10.32 -1.87
N SER A 190 -8.40 11.07 -1.83
CA SER A 190 -8.82 11.70 -0.56
C SER A 190 -9.01 10.61 0.51
N THR A 191 -8.54 10.88 1.73
CA THR A 191 -8.69 9.96 2.86
C THR A 191 -10.14 9.56 3.06
N ILE A 192 -11.08 10.52 3.05
CA ILE A 192 -12.52 10.23 3.16
C ILE A 192 -13.00 9.34 2.01
N THR A 193 -12.55 9.59 0.77
CA THR A 193 -12.92 8.74 -0.36
C THR A 193 -12.42 7.30 -0.18
N LEU A 194 -11.20 7.11 0.33
CA LEU A 194 -10.66 5.79 0.63
C LEU A 194 -11.51 5.05 1.66
N LEU A 195 -11.81 5.71 2.79
CA LEU A 195 -12.62 5.12 3.86
C LEU A 195 -14.02 4.78 3.38
N ASN A 196 -14.67 5.70 2.65
CA ASN A 196 -15.99 5.45 2.06
C ASN A 196 -15.96 4.24 1.10
N LYS A 197 -14.90 4.09 0.29
CA LYS A 197 -14.74 2.92 -0.59
C LYS A 197 -14.62 1.62 0.19
N ILE A 198 -13.88 1.63 1.30
CA ILE A 198 -13.71 0.46 2.17
C ILE A 198 -15.05 0.08 2.82
N CYS A 199 -15.77 1.05 3.39
CA CYS A 199 -17.06 0.82 4.06
C CYS A 199 -18.24 0.53 3.12
N SER A 200 -18.12 0.81 1.82
CA SER A 200 -19.22 0.61 0.88
C SER A 200 -19.43 -0.88 0.58
N PRO A 201 -20.68 -1.36 0.48
CA PRO A 201 -20.96 -2.73 0.05
C PRO A 201 -20.30 -3.06 -1.29
N GLN A 202 -19.76 -4.27 -1.44
CA GLN A 202 -19.36 -4.77 -2.76
C GLN A 202 -20.60 -4.93 -3.64
N ARG A 203 -20.58 -4.34 -4.85
CA ARG A 203 -21.61 -4.55 -5.86
C ARG A 203 -21.17 -5.64 -6.83
#